data_AF-A0A433E8J8-F1
#
_entry.id   AF-A0A433E8J8-F1
#
_cell.length_a   1.000
_cell.length_b   1.000
_cell.length_c   1.000
_cell.angle_alpha   90.00
_cell.angle_beta   90.00
_cell.angle_gamma   90.00
#
_symmetry.space_group_name_H-M   'P 1'
#
loop_
_entity.id
_entity.type
_entity.pdbx_description
1 polymer ?
#
loop_
_entity_poly.entity_id
_entity_poly.type
_entity_poly.pdbx_seq_one_letter_code
_entity_poly.pdbx_strand_id
1 'polypeptide(L)'
;RGYLNRPQLTQERFVPDPFKPGSRLYRTGDLARWLADGNLEYLGRADDQVKIRGNRVEPNEVRDHVERLPGVRCAAVVASSSATRGIFLVAYYVADAELDAVTLRAELASVIPEFMIPAFFVRLDQIPLTSNGKLDRKALPAPGLDAVVSGVYEAPEGDIETTLAQIWQDLLGLEQVGRHGHFFELGRHSLLAMRLISQVRQRLGVEWALAELFAHPQLAALGQVLAQAARSTLPAILPVPRDQDL
;
A
#
# COMPACT_ATOMS: atom_id res chain seq x y z
N ARG A 1 24.51 -15.28 -22.78
CA ARG A 1 24.13 -14.16 -21.86
C ARG A 1 23.06 -14.65 -20.89
N GLY A 2 23.07 -14.13 -19.65
CA GLY A 2 22.28 -14.57 -18.49
C GLY A 2 22.37 -13.53 -17.37
N TYR A 3 22.00 -13.89 -16.14
CA TYR A 3 22.09 -12.98 -14.99
C TYR A 3 23.54 -12.78 -14.53
N LEU A 4 23.91 -11.52 -14.28
CA LEU A 4 25.25 -11.14 -13.86
C LEU A 4 25.60 -11.81 -12.52
N ASN A 5 26.73 -12.53 -12.48
CA ASN A 5 27.24 -13.24 -11.31
C ASN A 5 26.24 -14.22 -10.65
N ARG A 6 25.19 -14.64 -11.35
CA ARG A 6 24.19 -15.61 -10.86
C ARG A 6 24.01 -16.78 -11.84
N PRO A 7 24.98 -17.71 -11.90
CA PRO A 7 24.96 -18.83 -12.84
C PRO A 7 23.84 -19.83 -12.56
N GLN A 8 23.52 -20.08 -11.28
CA GLN A 8 22.44 -20.99 -10.87
C GLN A 8 21.07 -20.48 -11.35
N LEU A 9 20.75 -19.21 -11.09
CA LEU A 9 19.52 -18.57 -11.57
C LEU A 9 19.44 -18.54 -13.11
N THR A 10 20.58 -18.38 -13.77
CA THR A 10 20.65 -18.43 -15.24
C THR A 10 20.29 -19.82 -15.77
N GLN A 11 20.81 -20.88 -15.15
CA GLN A 11 20.47 -22.26 -15.55
C GLN A 11 19.01 -22.59 -15.29
N GLU A 12 18.45 -22.09 -14.18
CA GLU A 12 17.04 -22.32 -13.82
C GLU A 12 16.06 -21.64 -14.80
N ARG A 13 16.36 -20.40 -15.23
CA ARG A 13 15.46 -19.60 -16.07
C ARG A 13 15.69 -19.77 -17.56
N PHE A 14 16.91 -20.08 -18.00
CA PHE A 14 17.25 -20.31 -19.41
C PHE A 14 17.46 -21.80 -19.68
N VAL A 15 16.38 -22.48 -20.04
CA VAL A 15 16.34 -23.94 -20.24
C VAL A 15 16.60 -24.32 -21.70
N PRO A 16 17.06 -25.55 -22.00
CA PRO A 16 17.14 -26.05 -23.37
C PRO A 16 15.77 -26.00 -24.06
N ASP A 17 15.75 -25.61 -25.33
CA ASP A 17 14.54 -25.56 -26.14
C ASP A 17 14.22 -26.97 -26.69
N PRO A 18 13.10 -27.60 -26.28
CA PRO A 18 12.75 -28.93 -26.76
C PRO A 18 12.23 -28.91 -28.21
N PHE A 19 11.85 -27.74 -28.74
CA PHE A 19 11.30 -27.58 -30.09
C PHE A 19 12.36 -27.21 -31.12
N LYS A 20 13.53 -26.73 -30.68
CA LYS A 20 14.64 -26.36 -31.55
C LYS A 20 15.98 -26.73 -30.91
N PRO A 21 16.61 -27.83 -31.38
CA PRO A 21 17.92 -28.25 -30.87
C PRO A 21 18.98 -27.15 -30.99
N GLY A 22 19.75 -26.94 -29.92
CA GLY A 22 20.80 -25.91 -29.85
C GLY A 22 20.31 -24.51 -29.47
N SER A 23 19.00 -24.26 -29.34
CA SER A 23 18.49 -23.02 -28.73
C SER A 23 18.08 -23.21 -27.27
N ARG A 24 17.73 -22.08 -26.64
CA ARG A 24 17.28 -22.01 -25.25
C ARG A 24 15.96 -21.24 -25.19
N LEU A 25 15.08 -21.65 -24.29
CA LEU A 25 13.86 -20.92 -23.91
C LEU A 25 14.08 -20.18 -22.59
N TYR A 26 13.42 -19.03 -22.47
CA TYR A 26 13.38 -18.29 -21.22
C TYR A 26 12.05 -18.51 -20.50
N ARG A 27 12.10 -18.99 -19.26
CA ARG A 27 10.93 -19.13 -18.39
C ARG A 27 10.53 -17.76 -17.83
N THR A 28 9.56 -17.13 -18.49
CA THR A 28 9.05 -15.80 -18.10
C THR A 28 8.38 -15.82 -16.73
N GLY A 29 7.78 -16.95 -16.34
CA GLY A 29 6.94 -17.11 -15.15
C GLY A 29 5.51 -16.56 -15.35
N ASP A 30 5.17 -16.10 -16.55
CA ASP A 30 3.83 -15.65 -16.91
C ASP A 30 2.95 -16.86 -17.28
N LEU A 31 1.70 -16.85 -16.80
CA LEU A 31 0.66 -17.79 -17.21
C LEU A 31 -0.16 -17.14 -18.33
N ALA A 32 -0.38 -17.90 -19.40
CA ALA A 32 -1.18 -17.47 -20.53
C ALA A 32 -1.91 -18.66 -21.16
N ARG A 33 -2.96 -18.38 -21.92
CA ARG A 33 -3.63 -19.37 -22.77
C ARG A 33 -3.80 -18.85 -24.19
N TRP A 34 -3.83 -19.76 -25.14
CA TRP A 34 -4.17 -19.45 -26.52
C TRP A 34 -5.69 -19.28 -26.66
N LEU A 35 -6.09 -18.23 -27.37
CA LEU A 35 -7.45 -18.00 -27.83
C LEU A 35 -7.65 -18.64 -29.21
N ALA A 36 -8.91 -18.87 -29.58
CA ALA A 36 -9.27 -19.53 -30.84
C ALA A 36 -8.86 -18.73 -32.09
N ASP A 37 -8.67 -17.42 -31.96
CA ASP A 37 -8.19 -16.52 -33.01
C ASP A 37 -6.66 -16.51 -33.16
N GLY A 38 -5.94 -17.31 -32.34
CA GLY A 38 -4.49 -17.39 -32.33
C GLY A 38 -3.80 -16.31 -31.48
N ASN A 39 -4.54 -15.48 -30.73
CA ASN A 39 -3.96 -14.55 -29.78
C ASN A 39 -3.63 -15.23 -28.44
N LEU A 40 -2.71 -14.65 -27.67
CA LEU A 40 -2.37 -15.07 -26.31
C LEU A 40 -3.10 -14.19 -25.29
N GLU A 41 -3.94 -14.81 -24.44
CA GLU A 41 -4.53 -14.15 -23.29
C GLU A 41 -3.63 -14.35 -22.05
N TYR A 42 -3.30 -13.24 -21.39
CA TYR A 42 -2.52 -13.24 -20.17
C TYR A 42 -3.40 -13.57 -18.95
N LEU A 43 -3.00 -14.57 -18.17
CA LEU A 43 -3.74 -15.07 -17.00
C LEU A 43 -3.11 -14.69 -15.66
N GLY A 44 -1.91 -14.08 -15.67
CA GLY A 44 -1.19 -13.68 -14.46
C GLY A 44 0.21 -14.30 -14.38
N ARG A 45 0.73 -14.49 -13.17
CA ARG A 45 2.05 -15.10 -12.94
C ARG A 45 1.92 -16.41 -12.16
N ALA A 46 2.83 -17.33 -12.47
CA ALA A 46 3.01 -18.59 -11.73
C ALA A 46 3.84 -18.38 -10.45
N ASP A 47 4.53 -17.24 -10.34
CA ASP A 47 5.28 -16.81 -9.16
C ASP A 47 4.63 -15.58 -8.52
N ASP A 48 5.22 -15.11 -7.42
CA ASP A 48 4.63 -14.08 -6.56
C ASP A 48 4.96 -12.66 -6.97
N GLN A 49 5.59 -12.51 -8.13
CA GLN A 49 6.06 -11.22 -8.58
C GLN A 49 4.91 -10.32 -9.02
N VAL A 50 5.00 -9.05 -8.67
CA VAL A 50 3.95 -8.07 -8.96
C VAL A 50 4.50 -6.82 -9.61
N LYS A 51 3.61 -6.07 -10.27
CA LYS A 51 3.90 -4.74 -10.79
C LYS A 51 3.20 -3.69 -9.93
N ILE A 52 3.99 -2.89 -9.23
CA ILE A 52 3.50 -1.79 -8.39
C ILE A 52 3.94 -0.49 -9.03
N ARG A 53 2.97 0.31 -9.49
CA ARG A 53 3.22 1.60 -10.18
C ARG A 53 4.19 1.45 -11.36
N GLY A 54 4.08 0.37 -12.13
CA GLY A 54 4.94 0.05 -13.27
C GLY A 54 6.28 -0.61 -12.93
N ASN A 55 6.67 -0.64 -11.64
CA ASN A 55 7.90 -1.28 -11.19
C ASN A 55 7.68 -2.76 -10.89
N ARG A 56 8.63 -3.60 -11.30
CA ARG A 56 8.65 -5.03 -11.01
C ARG A 56 9.17 -5.22 -9.59
N VAL A 57 8.36 -5.83 -8.73
CA VAL A 57 8.67 -6.04 -7.31
C VAL A 57 8.58 -7.52 -6.99
N GLU A 58 9.59 -8.04 -6.30
CA GLU A 58 9.62 -9.41 -5.76
C GLU A 58 9.30 -9.36 -4.26
N PRO A 59 8.13 -9.85 -3.82
CA PRO A 59 7.78 -9.80 -2.40
C PRO A 59 8.81 -10.48 -1.49
N ASN A 60 9.48 -11.54 -1.97
CA ASN A 60 10.55 -12.20 -1.22
C ASN A 60 11.77 -11.29 -0.96
N GLU A 61 12.09 -10.38 -1.88
CA GLU A 61 13.14 -9.38 -1.67
C GLU A 61 12.75 -8.43 -0.53
N VAL A 62 11.51 -7.94 -0.56
CA VAL A 62 10.98 -7.07 0.51
C VAL A 62 10.94 -7.80 1.85
N ARG A 63 10.55 -9.09 1.86
CA ARG A 63 10.60 -9.94 3.05
C ARG A 63 12.01 -9.97 3.63
N ASP A 64 13.04 -10.20 2.81
CA ASP A 64 14.43 -10.27 3.29
C ASP A 64 14.88 -8.95 3.94
N HIS A 65 14.33 -7.81 3.52
CA HIS A 65 14.55 -6.53 4.18
C HIS A 65 13.78 -6.42 5.51
N VAL A 66 12.51 -6.84 5.54
CA VAL A 66 11.69 -6.84 6.75
C VAL A 66 12.30 -7.74 7.85
N GLU A 67 12.82 -8.91 7.48
CA GLU A 67 13.46 -9.84 8.43
C GLU A 67 14.78 -9.35 9.00
N ARG A 68 15.41 -8.34 8.39
CA ARG A 68 16.63 -7.70 8.91
C ARG A 68 16.34 -6.59 9.91
N LEU A 69 15.07 -6.18 10.05
CA LEU A 69 14.70 -5.15 11.00
C LEU A 69 14.90 -5.65 12.44
N PRO A 70 15.45 -4.81 13.34
CA PRO A 70 15.62 -5.18 14.74
C PRO A 70 14.30 -5.63 15.38
N GLY A 71 14.33 -6.79 16.05
CA GLY A 71 13.17 -7.36 16.75
C GLY A 71 12.22 -8.20 15.89
N VAL A 72 12.36 -8.20 14.56
CA VAL A 72 11.60 -9.11 13.69
C VAL A 72 12.26 -10.48 13.68
N ARG A 73 11.50 -11.53 14.04
CA ARG A 73 11.98 -12.92 14.07
C ARG A 73 11.79 -13.63 12.73
N CYS A 74 10.64 -13.42 12.10
CA CYS A 74 10.34 -13.92 10.77
C CYS A 74 9.26 -13.07 10.11
N ALA A 75 9.23 -13.07 8.78
CA ALA A 75 8.23 -12.31 8.02
C ALA A 75 7.74 -13.05 6.78
N ALA A 76 6.57 -12.64 6.31
CA ALA A 76 6.03 -12.98 5.01
C ALA A 76 5.52 -11.70 4.35
N VAL A 77 5.91 -11.45 3.11
CA VAL A 77 5.38 -10.32 2.34
C VAL A 77 4.56 -10.86 1.19
N VAL A 78 3.34 -10.35 1.06
CA VAL A 78 2.42 -10.74 0.00
C VAL A 78 1.90 -9.51 -0.72
N ALA A 79 1.62 -9.69 -2.01
CA ALA A 79 0.88 -8.69 -2.74
C ALA A 79 -0.62 -8.89 -2.54
N SER A 80 -1.31 -7.78 -2.31
CA SER A 80 -2.77 -7.72 -2.24
C SER A 80 -3.27 -6.65 -3.21
N SER A 81 -4.56 -6.66 -3.51
CA SER A 81 -5.18 -5.68 -4.37
C SER A 81 -6.52 -5.24 -3.81
N SER A 82 -6.82 -3.96 -3.96
CA SER A 82 -8.13 -3.39 -3.67
C SER A 82 -8.56 -2.46 -4.79
N ALA A 83 -9.86 -2.36 -5.04
CA ALA A 83 -10.42 -1.37 -5.97
C ALA A 83 -9.99 0.07 -5.62
N THR A 84 -9.71 0.35 -4.34
CA THR A 84 -9.33 1.68 -3.87
C THR A 84 -7.83 1.98 -3.97
N ARG A 85 -6.95 0.98 -3.85
CA ARG A 85 -5.49 1.15 -3.78
C ARG A 85 -4.73 0.62 -5.01
N GLY A 86 -5.37 -0.19 -5.84
CA GLY A 86 -4.67 -1.02 -6.82
C GLY A 86 -3.87 -2.12 -6.10
N ILE A 87 -2.74 -2.54 -6.68
CA ILE A 87 -1.85 -3.55 -6.10
C ILE A 87 -0.92 -2.91 -5.07
N PHE A 88 -0.76 -3.54 -3.92
CA PHE A 88 0.11 -3.11 -2.82
C PHE A 88 0.70 -4.31 -2.09
N LEU A 89 1.70 -4.08 -1.24
CA LEU A 89 2.29 -5.11 -0.39
C LEU A 89 1.76 -5.04 1.03
N VAL A 90 1.65 -6.21 1.67
CA VAL A 90 1.37 -6.40 3.09
C VAL A 90 2.52 -7.22 3.67
N ALA A 91 3.14 -6.71 4.73
CA ALA A 91 4.15 -7.43 5.50
C ALA A 91 3.52 -8.02 6.76
N TYR A 92 3.48 -9.34 6.84
CA TYR A 92 3.16 -10.07 8.05
C TYR A 92 4.47 -10.38 8.77
N TYR A 93 4.55 -10.09 10.06
CA TYR A 93 5.78 -10.29 10.81
C TYR A 93 5.50 -10.85 12.19
N VAL A 94 6.49 -11.55 12.74
CA VAL A 94 6.46 -12.07 14.10
C VAL A 94 7.58 -11.41 14.88
N ALA A 95 7.26 -10.92 16.08
CA ALA A 95 8.20 -10.23 16.96
C ALA A 95 7.94 -10.60 18.42
N ASP A 96 9.01 -10.69 19.21
CA ASP A 96 8.94 -11.05 20.63
C ASP A 96 8.47 -9.87 21.49
N ALA A 97 8.76 -8.63 21.06
CA ALA A 97 8.30 -7.40 21.67
C ALA A 97 7.27 -6.69 20.77
N GLU A 98 6.53 -5.74 21.34
CA GLU A 98 5.77 -4.80 20.51
C GLU A 98 6.75 -3.96 19.69
N LEU A 99 6.55 -4.01 18.37
CA LEU A 99 7.24 -3.16 17.42
C LEU A 99 6.22 -2.22 16.81
N ASP A 100 6.57 -0.96 16.76
CA ASP A 100 5.76 0.06 16.13
C ASP A 100 5.92 -0.03 14.59
N ALA A 101 4.79 -0.14 13.89
CA ALA A 101 4.74 -0.22 12.45
C ALA A 101 5.29 1.05 11.76
N VAL A 102 5.18 2.23 12.40
CA VAL A 102 5.73 3.49 11.87
C VAL A 102 7.25 3.40 11.83
N THR A 103 7.85 2.91 12.93
CA THR A 103 9.29 2.67 13.02
C THR A 103 9.77 1.65 11.98
N LEU A 104 9.10 0.50 11.84
CA LEU A 104 9.45 -0.52 10.83
C LEU A 104 9.41 0.05 9.40
N ARG A 105 8.40 0.87 9.11
CA ARG A 105 8.26 1.53 7.81
C ARG A 105 9.37 2.54 7.56
N ALA A 106 9.72 3.36 8.56
CA ALA A 106 10.77 4.36 8.45
C ALA A 106 12.15 3.72 8.21
N GLU A 107 12.45 2.65 8.94
CA GLU A 107 13.68 1.86 8.76
C GLU A 107 13.77 1.29 7.34
N LEU A 108 12.68 0.70 6.82
CA LEU A 108 12.64 0.20 5.43
C LEU A 108 12.80 1.31 4.40
N ALA A 109 12.20 2.48 4.64
CA ALA A 109 12.31 3.63 3.75
C ALA A 109 13.76 4.13 3.58
N SER A 110 14.63 3.83 4.54
CA SER A 110 16.06 4.17 4.46
C SER A 110 16.89 3.23 3.58
N VAL A 111 16.38 2.02 3.29
CA VAL A 111 17.14 0.95 2.62
C VAL A 111 16.54 0.46 1.30
N ILE A 112 15.24 0.67 1.06
CA ILE A 112 14.56 0.26 -0.17
C ILE A 112 13.74 1.39 -0.80
N PRO A 113 13.52 1.37 -2.13
CA PRO A 113 12.67 2.34 -2.80
C PRO A 113 11.23 2.36 -2.27
N GLU A 114 10.60 3.54 -2.29
CA GLU A 114 9.25 3.76 -1.74
C GLU A 114 8.19 2.79 -2.28
N PHE A 115 8.24 2.45 -3.57
CA PHE A 115 7.28 1.54 -4.20
C PHE A 115 7.39 0.08 -3.74
N MET A 116 8.47 -0.28 -3.05
CA MET A 116 8.68 -1.61 -2.45
C MET A 116 8.28 -1.66 -0.98
N ILE A 117 8.01 -0.51 -0.36
CA ILE A 117 7.64 -0.45 1.05
C ILE A 117 6.23 -1.03 1.22
N PRO A 118 6.03 -2.00 2.13
CA PRO A 118 4.71 -2.51 2.47
C PRO A 118 3.76 -1.40 2.90
N ALA A 119 2.52 -1.44 2.40
CA ALA A 119 1.47 -0.50 2.78
C ALA A 119 0.86 -0.84 4.16
N PHE A 120 1.04 -2.08 4.62
CA PHE A 120 0.50 -2.59 5.87
C PHE A 120 1.54 -3.49 6.55
N PHE A 121 1.62 -3.39 7.88
CA PHE A 121 2.45 -4.24 8.73
C PHE A 121 1.55 -4.93 9.74
N VAL A 122 1.39 -6.25 9.61
CA VAL A 122 0.50 -7.06 10.44
C VAL A 122 1.36 -7.92 11.36
N ARG A 123 1.27 -7.70 12.66
CA ARG A 123 1.90 -8.60 13.64
C ARG A 123 1.09 -9.90 13.73
N LEU A 124 1.79 -11.03 13.70
CA LEU A 124 1.23 -12.35 13.97
C LEU A 124 2.01 -13.01 15.11
N ASP A 125 1.38 -13.96 15.80
CA ASP A 125 2.08 -14.84 16.75
C ASP A 125 2.98 -15.83 16.02
N GLN A 126 2.55 -16.27 14.83
CA GLN A 126 3.29 -17.16 13.95
C GLN A 126 2.86 -16.98 12.49
N ILE A 127 3.79 -17.23 11.56
CA ILE A 127 3.46 -17.25 10.12
C ILE A 127 2.72 -18.55 9.81
N PRO A 128 1.51 -18.51 9.22
CA PRO A 128 0.77 -19.72 8.89
C PRO A 128 1.43 -20.47 7.74
N LEU A 129 1.69 -21.75 7.95
CA LEU A 129 2.29 -22.64 6.95
C LEU A 129 1.33 -23.79 6.64
N THR A 130 1.32 -24.19 5.37
CA THR A 130 0.71 -25.44 4.89
C THR A 130 1.43 -26.66 5.48
N SER A 131 0.82 -27.84 5.37
CA SER A 131 1.43 -29.13 5.77
C SER A 131 2.80 -29.42 5.11
N ASN A 132 3.08 -28.79 3.96
CA ASN A 132 4.34 -28.89 3.24
C ASN A 132 5.36 -27.81 3.63
N GLY A 133 5.12 -27.03 4.69
CA GLY A 133 6.02 -25.98 5.18
C GLY A 133 6.05 -24.71 4.32
N LYS A 134 5.15 -24.58 3.33
CA LYS A 134 5.01 -23.35 2.52
C LYS A 134 4.02 -22.40 3.16
N LEU A 135 4.19 -21.09 2.94
CA LEU A 135 3.23 -20.06 3.38
C LEU A 135 1.79 -20.40 2.97
N ASP A 136 0.88 -20.47 3.93
CA ASP A 136 -0.55 -20.58 3.67
C ASP A 136 -1.18 -19.19 3.55
N ARG A 137 -1.26 -18.70 2.32
CA ARG A 137 -1.82 -17.38 2.03
C ARG A 137 -3.29 -17.24 2.38
N LYS A 138 -4.05 -18.33 2.37
CA LYS A 138 -5.49 -18.28 2.66
C LYS A 138 -5.74 -18.15 4.16
N ALA A 139 -4.80 -18.59 4.97
CA ALA A 139 -4.82 -18.45 6.41
C ALA A 139 -4.27 -17.10 6.90
N LEU A 140 -3.70 -16.27 6.02
CA LEU A 140 -3.28 -14.93 6.40
C LEU A 140 -4.51 -14.05 6.67
N PRO A 141 -4.58 -13.36 7.81
CA PRO A 141 -5.68 -12.46 8.09
C PRO A 141 -5.63 -11.29 7.10
N ALA A 142 -6.80 -10.80 6.69
CA ALA A 142 -6.86 -9.54 5.97
C ALA A 142 -6.24 -8.43 6.86
N PRO A 143 -5.45 -7.51 6.30
CA PRO A 143 -4.94 -6.39 7.07
C PRO A 143 -6.12 -5.58 7.62
N GLY A 144 -6.30 -5.62 8.95
CA GLY A 144 -7.31 -4.84 9.67
C GLY A 144 -6.94 -3.35 9.72
N LEU A 145 -7.84 -2.54 10.29
CA LEU A 145 -7.60 -1.09 10.49
C LEU A 145 -6.31 -0.83 11.29
N ASP A 146 -5.98 -1.71 12.25
CA ASP A 146 -4.76 -1.65 13.08
C ASP A 146 -3.47 -2.01 12.33
N ALA A 147 -3.58 -2.58 11.12
CA ALA A 147 -2.44 -2.92 10.27
C ALA A 147 -2.08 -1.81 9.28
N VAL A 148 -2.96 -0.80 9.14
CA VAL A 148 -2.56 0.51 8.60
C VAL A 148 -1.49 1.02 9.56
N VAL A 149 -0.50 1.76 9.08
CA VAL A 149 0.53 2.40 9.91
C VAL A 149 -0.11 3.59 10.69
N SER A 150 -1.17 3.29 11.42
CA SER A 150 -1.73 4.11 12.48
C SER A 150 -1.05 3.60 13.74
N GLY A 151 -0.26 4.44 14.41
CA GLY A 151 0.15 4.17 15.79
C GLY A 151 -1.06 3.84 16.67
N VAL A 152 -0.79 3.40 17.91
CA VAL A 152 -1.78 3.15 18.97
C VAL A 152 -3.01 4.05 18.79
N TYR A 153 -4.20 3.44 18.64
CA TYR A 153 -5.41 4.22 18.42
C TYR A 153 -5.61 5.21 19.57
N GLU A 154 -5.54 6.49 19.22
CA GLU A 154 -5.84 7.60 20.11
C GLU A 154 -6.90 8.47 19.44
N ALA A 155 -7.93 8.84 20.20
CA ALA A 155 -9.07 9.57 19.68
C ALA A 155 -8.66 10.97 19.20
N PRO A 156 -9.28 11.50 18.13
CA PRO A 156 -9.15 12.90 17.73
C PRO A 156 -9.47 13.85 18.90
N GLU A 157 -8.66 14.88 19.08
CA GLU A 157 -8.84 15.88 20.13
C GLU A 157 -9.38 17.22 19.59
N GLY A 158 -10.46 17.70 20.20
CA GLY A 158 -11.08 18.97 19.83
C GLY A 158 -11.83 18.94 18.50
N ASP A 159 -12.46 20.07 18.17
CA ASP A 159 -13.44 20.13 17.08
C ASP A 159 -12.83 19.96 15.69
N ILE A 160 -11.60 20.47 15.50
CA ILE A 160 -10.90 20.40 14.20
C ILE A 160 -10.47 18.97 13.90
N GLU A 161 -9.80 18.28 14.83
CA GLU A 161 -9.38 16.90 14.62
C GLU A 161 -10.61 15.99 14.45
N THR A 162 -11.66 16.19 15.25
CA THR A 162 -12.92 15.42 15.14
C THR A 162 -13.58 15.60 13.78
N THR A 163 -13.66 16.84 13.29
CA THR A 163 -14.23 17.12 11.96
C THR A 163 -13.37 16.53 10.84
N LEU A 164 -12.04 16.63 10.96
CA LEU A 164 -11.11 16.00 10.02
C LEU A 164 -11.28 14.48 9.98
N ALA A 165 -11.37 13.83 11.15
CA ALA A 165 -11.58 12.39 11.26
C ALA A 165 -12.86 11.96 10.55
N GLN A 166 -13.96 12.69 10.74
CA GLN A 166 -15.22 12.43 10.04
C GLN A 166 -15.10 12.57 8.53
N ILE A 167 -14.44 13.63 8.04
CA ILE A 167 -14.22 13.80 6.60
C ILE A 167 -13.37 12.64 6.05
N TRP A 168 -12.38 12.17 6.80
CA TRP A 168 -11.54 11.05 6.40
C TRP A 168 -12.32 9.74 6.38
N GLN A 169 -13.16 9.47 7.39
CA GLN A 169 -14.06 8.32 7.42
C GLN A 169 -14.95 8.30 6.17
N ASP A 170 -15.59 9.43 5.85
CA ASP A 170 -16.49 9.56 4.69
C ASP A 170 -15.76 9.38 3.35
N LEU A 171 -14.55 9.95 3.21
CA LEU A 171 -13.77 9.89 1.96
C LEU A 171 -13.08 8.54 1.74
N LEU A 172 -12.67 7.89 2.82
CA LEU A 172 -11.83 6.70 2.80
C LEU A 172 -12.65 5.42 3.05
N GLY A 173 -13.90 5.56 3.51
CA GLY A 173 -14.79 4.45 3.84
C GLY A 173 -14.32 3.70 5.10
N LEU A 174 -13.81 4.44 6.08
CA LEU A 174 -13.30 3.87 7.33
C LEU A 174 -14.32 4.03 8.45
N GLU A 175 -14.47 3.01 9.28
CA GLU A 175 -15.33 3.09 10.47
C GLU A 175 -14.71 3.98 11.55
N GLN A 176 -13.37 4.00 11.67
CA GLN A 176 -12.66 4.73 12.72
C GLN A 176 -11.35 5.31 12.20
N VAL A 177 -11.04 6.55 12.61
CA VAL A 177 -9.79 7.26 12.29
C VAL A 177 -9.21 7.82 13.59
N GLY A 178 -7.99 7.41 13.93
CA GLY A 178 -7.25 7.93 15.08
C GLY A 178 -6.47 9.20 14.74
N ARG A 179 -6.09 9.98 15.76
CA ARG A 179 -5.35 11.24 15.59
C ARG A 179 -3.95 11.07 14.99
N HIS A 180 -3.38 9.88 15.12
CA HIS A 180 -2.09 9.50 14.53
C HIS A 180 -2.23 8.87 13.14
N GLY A 181 -3.44 8.79 12.59
CA GLY A 181 -3.67 8.27 11.25
C GLY A 181 -3.05 9.16 10.17
N HIS A 182 -2.45 8.54 9.16
CA HIS A 182 -1.85 9.24 8.02
C HIS A 182 -2.74 9.18 6.76
N PHE A 183 -2.98 10.32 6.12
CA PHE A 183 -3.90 10.45 4.97
C PHE A 183 -3.43 9.63 3.75
N PHE A 184 -2.13 9.65 3.47
CA PHE A 184 -1.56 9.03 2.26
C PHE A 184 -1.31 7.55 2.38
N GLU A 185 -1.40 7.01 3.59
CA GLU A 185 -1.37 5.58 3.81
C GLU A 185 -2.60 4.90 3.23
N LEU A 186 -3.53 5.63 2.60
CA LEU A 186 -4.74 5.12 1.92
C LEU A 186 -4.74 5.30 0.39
N GLY A 187 -3.58 5.57 -0.22
CA GLY A 187 -3.30 5.15 -1.60
C GLY A 187 -3.99 5.90 -2.74
N ARG A 188 -4.52 7.11 -2.54
CA ARG A 188 -5.06 7.96 -3.62
C ARG A 188 -4.68 9.43 -3.40
N HIS A 189 -3.65 9.91 -4.08
CA HIS A 189 -2.99 11.18 -3.70
C HIS A 189 -3.64 12.45 -4.27
N SER A 190 -4.19 12.45 -5.48
CA SER A 190 -4.60 13.73 -6.12
C SER A 190 -6.09 14.03 -5.97
N LEU A 191 -6.98 13.11 -6.38
CA LEU A 191 -8.43 13.39 -6.38
C LEU A 191 -9.03 13.38 -4.97
N LEU A 192 -8.61 12.45 -4.10
CA LEU A 192 -9.08 12.45 -2.71
C LEU A 192 -8.54 13.64 -1.94
N ALA A 193 -7.30 14.06 -2.18
CA ALA A 193 -6.77 15.27 -1.55
C ALA A 193 -7.55 16.51 -1.99
N MET A 194 -7.90 16.64 -3.27
CA MET A 194 -8.76 17.74 -3.73
C MET A 194 -10.17 17.69 -3.11
N ARG A 195 -10.74 16.48 -2.94
CA ARG A 195 -12.02 16.31 -2.24
C ARG A 195 -11.91 16.63 -0.75
N LEU A 196 -10.81 16.27 -0.10
CA LEU A 196 -10.50 16.62 1.28
C LEU A 196 -10.42 18.14 1.43
N ILE A 197 -9.66 18.81 0.57
CA ILE A 197 -9.55 20.28 0.58
C ILE A 197 -10.93 20.93 0.47
N SER A 198 -11.74 20.46 -0.49
CA SER A 198 -13.11 20.96 -0.68
C SER A 198 -13.99 20.76 0.56
N GLN A 199 -13.97 19.56 1.18
CA GLN A 199 -14.77 19.27 2.38
C GLN A 199 -14.29 20.02 3.62
N VAL A 200 -12.97 20.16 3.81
CA VAL A 200 -12.38 20.98 4.89
C VAL A 200 -12.83 22.42 4.72
N ARG A 201 -12.78 22.96 3.51
CA ARG A 201 -13.27 24.31 3.22
C ARG A 201 -14.76 24.46 3.51
N GLN A 202 -15.58 23.49 3.14
CA GLN A 202 -17.03 23.52 3.38
C GLN A 202 -17.40 23.40 4.87
N ARG A 203 -16.73 22.52 5.62
CA ARG A 203 -17.08 22.25 7.03
C ARG A 203 -16.38 23.17 8.03
N LEU A 204 -15.13 23.54 7.76
CA LEU A 204 -14.30 24.35 8.66
C LEU A 204 -14.12 25.80 8.18
N GLY A 205 -14.44 26.10 6.92
CA GLY A 205 -14.31 27.47 6.39
C GLY A 205 -12.86 27.93 6.24
N VAL A 206 -11.91 26.99 6.12
CA VAL A 206 -10.47 27.27 6.06
C VAL A 206 -9.94 26.98 4.66
N GLU A 207 -9.10 27.89 4.13
CA GLU A 207 -8.31 27.65 2.93
C GLU A 207 -6.95 27.10 3.32
N TRP A 208 -6.49 26.09 2.59
CA TRP A 208 -5.19 25.48 2.84
C TRP A 208 -4.65 24.89 1.54
N ALA A 209 -3.32 24.84 1.43
CA ALA A 209 -2.67 24.37 0.22
C ALA A 209 -2.56 22.85 0.22
N LEU A 210 -2.66 22.24 -0.96
CA LEU A 210 -2.37 20.82 -1.13
C LEU A 210 -0.96 20.44 -0.61
N ALA A 211 0.01 21.37 -0.73
CA ALA A 211 1.36 21.17 -0.21
C ALA A 211 1.40 20.93 1.30
N GLU A 212 0.51 21.55 2.08
CA GLU A 212 0.41 21.36 3.54
C GLU A 212 -0.01 19.93 3.88
N LEU A 213 -0.86 19.30 3.06
CA LEU A 213 -1.23 17.90 3.23
C LEU A 213 -0.03 16.99 3.10
N PHE A 214 0.80 17.25 2.08
CA PHE A 214 2.04 16.49 1.81
C PHE A 214 3.10 16.72 2.90
N ALA A 215 3.19 17.93 3.45
CA ALA A 215 4.09 18.25 4.54
C ALA A 215 3.64 17.64 5.88
N HIS A 216 2.32 17.59 6.12
CA HIS A 216 1.72 17.19 7.40
C HIS A 216 0.64 16.13 7.18
N PRO A 217 1.02 14.89 6.82
CA PRO A 217 0.06 13.86 6.43
C PRO A 217 -0.70 13.22 7.59
N GLN A 218 -0.29 13.46 8.84
CA GLN A 218 -0.91 12.93 10.04
C GLN A 218 -2.09 13.81 10.48
N LEU A 219 -3.19 13.21 10.92
CA LEU A 219 -4.42 13.94 11.28
C LEU A 219 -4.18 15.04 12.33
N ALA A 220 -3.51 14.73 13.44
CA ALA A 220 -3.23 15.71 14.50
C ALA A 220 -2.34 16.86 13.99
N ALA A 221 -1.29 16.55 13.22
CA ALA A 221 -0.40 17.57 12.63
C ALA A 221 -1.16 18.47 11.66
N LEU A 222 -2.03 17.88 10.82
CA LEU A 222 -2.89 18.64 9.93
C LEU A 222 -3.91 19.49 10.69
N GLY A 223 -4.47 18.98 11.78
CA GLY A 223 -5.36 19.71 12.67
C GLY A 223 -4.71 20.98 13.23
N GLN A 224 -3.44 20.90 13.63
CA GLN A 224 -2.68 22.06 14.10
C GLN A 224 -2.45 23.11 13.01
N VAL A 225 -2.14 22.67 11.78
CA VAL A 225 -1.97 23.58 10.63
C VAL A 225 -3.29 24.28 10.31
N LEU A 226 -4.39 23.54 10.26
CA LEU A 226 -5.71 24.11 9.99
C LEU A 226 -6.19 25.05 11.09
N ALA A 227 -5.82 24.81 12.35
CA ALA A 227 -6.11 25.72 13.45
C ALA A 227 -5.44 27.09 13.29
N GLN A 228 -4.30 27.15 12.57
CA GLN A 228 -3.52 28.36 12.32
C GLN A 228 -3.79 28.98 10.95
N ALA A 229 -4.51 28.28 10.07
CA ALA A 229 -4.75 28.71 8.70
C ALA A 229 -5.82 29.81 8.61
N ALA A 230 -5.69 30.64 7.57
CA ALA A 230 -6.59 31.76 7.34
C ALA A 230 -8.00 31.29 6.93
N ARG A 231 -9.03 32.04 7.35
CA ARG A 231 -10.41 31.77 6.94
C ARG A 231 -10.59 32.02 5.44
N SER A 232 -11.34 31.13 4.79
CA SER A 232 -11.72 31.21 3.38
C SER A 232 -12.55 32.46 3.10
N THR A 233 -12.13 33.23 2.10
CA THR A 233 -12.89 34.37 1.55
C THR A 233 -13.64 34.03 0.26
N LEU A 234 -13.42 32.83 -0.29
CA LEU A 234 -14.05 32.39 -1.53
C LEU A 234 -15.48 31.83 -1.28
N PRO A 235 -16.44 32.07 -2.20
CA PRO A 235 -17.83 31.62 -2.04
C PRO A 235 -17.95 30.09 -2.04
N ALA A 236 -18.89 29.57 -1.25
CA ALA A 236 -19.13 28.13 -1.10
C ALA A 236 -19.43 27.46 -2.45
N ILE A 237 -18.80 26.30 -2.70
CA ILE A 237 -19.11 25.48 -3.87
C ILE A 237 -20.43 24.77 -3.60
N LEU A 238 -21.50 25.28 -4.20
CA LEU A 238 -22.84 24.68 -4.11
C LEU A 238 -22.95 23.54 -5.13
N PRO A 239 -23.35 22.33 -4.71
CA PRO A 239 -23.63 21.24 -5.66
C PRO A 239 -24.82 21.64 -6.53
N VAL A 240 -24.61 21.63 -7.85
CA VAL A 240 -25.70 21.82 -8.82
C VAL A 240 -26.45 20.49 -8.96
N PRO A 241 -27.79 20.48 -8.82
CA PRO A 241 -28.61 19.30 -9.08
C PRO A 241 -28.39 18.78 -10.51
N ARG A 242 -28.32 17.45 -10.69
CA ARG A 242 -28.04 16.82 -12.00
C ARG A 242 -29.27 16.76 -12.94
N ASP A 243 -30.37 17.31 -12.47
CA ASP A 243 -31.73 17.27 -13.01
C ASP A 243 -32.13 18.60 -13.68
N GLN A 244 -31.17 19.47 -13.97
CA GLN A 244 -31.38 20.65 -14.81
C GLN A 244 -30.66 20.47 -16.15
N ASP A 245 -31.42 20.64 -17.23
CA ASP A 245 -30.87 20.74 -18.59
C ASP A 245 -29.95 21.96 -18.70
N LEU A 246 -28.84 21.79 -19.41
CA LEU A 246 -27.77 22.77 -19.64
C LEU A 246 -28.26 24.07 -20.29
#